data_AF-A0A5K1HRW9-F1
#
_entry.id   AF-A0A5K1HRW9-F1
#
_cell.length_a   1.000
_cell.length_b   1.000
_cell.length_c   1.000
_cell.angle_alpha   90.00
_cell.angle_beta   90.00
_cell.angle_gamma   90.00
#
_symmetry.space_group_name_H-M   'P 1'
#
loop_
_entity.id
_entity.type
_entity.pdbx_description
1 polymer ?
#
loop_
_entity_poly.entity_id
_entity_poly.type
_entity_poly.pdbx_seq_one_letter_code
_entity_poly.pdbx_strand_id
1 'polypeptide(L)'
;MVRTFDNYNTAWVKTPVFKLDPELIEKEIKQMNSKSIKLTNRFNATSHTKANDKRKNPTVEGPLKMLDWLTNQIKDYSKFTPLIRVFSNPGMKERHWSQVSEYTHFPVNPDQNLYIRKL
;
A
#
# COMPACT_ATOMS: atom_id res chain seq x y z
N MET A 1 -3.33 12.01 6.33
CA MET A 1 -3.65 10.93 5.38
C MET A 1 -2.48 10.68 4.43
N VAL A 2 -2.09 11.63 3.58
CA VAL A 2 -0.89 11.52 2.73
C VAL A 2 0.40 11.34 3.55
N ARG A 3 0.68 12.23 4.51
CA ARG A 3 1.82 12.07 5.43
C ARG A 3 1.79 10.75 6.21
N THR A 4 0.59 10.26 6.52
CA THR A 4 0.41 8.99 7.23
C THR A 4 0.80 7.82 6.32
N PHE A 5 0.37 7.86 5.06
CA PHE A 5 0.78 6.91 4.03
C PHE A 5 2.29 6.96 3.77
N ASP A 6 2.89 8.14 3.65
CA ASP A 6 4.34 8.27 3.46
C ASP A 6 5.14 7.70 4.64
N ASN A 7 4.64 7.88 5.87
CA ASN A 7 5.26 7.30 7.06
C ASN A 7 5.16 5.77 7.05
N TYR A 8 3.99 5.21 6.72
CA TYR A 8 3.81 3.75 6.61
C TYR A 8 4.66 3.16 5.48
N ASN A 9 4.64 3.80 4.31
CA ASN A 9 5.46 3.42 3.18
C ASN A 9 6.95 3.41 3.56
N THR A 10 7.42 4.46 4.23
CA THR A 10 8.81 4.55 4.69
C THR A 10 9.14 3.44 5.68
N ALA A 11 8.24 3.12 6.61
CA ALA A 11 8.45 2.05 7.59
C ALA A 11 8.49 0.67 6.94
N TRP A 12 7.53 0.36 6.07
CA TRP A 12 7.43 -0.95 5.41
C TRP A 12 8.58 -1.19 4.43
N VAL A 13 8.96 -0.17 3.66
CA VAL A 13 10.05 -0.27 2.68
C VAL A 13 11.41 -0.44 3.36
N LYS A 14 11.63 0.18 4.53
CA LYS A 14 12.90 0.11 5.26
C LYS A 14 13.04 -1.14 6.12
N THR A 15 11.97 -1.90 6.31
CA THR A 15 11.99 -3.11 7.13
C THR A 15 12.17 -4.34 6.24
N PRO A 16 13.05 -5.29 6.61
CA PRO A 16 13.17 -6.55 5.88
C PRO A 16 11.83 -7.29 5.80
N VAL A 17 11.51 -7.87 4.64
CA VAL A 17 10.20 -8.45 4.35
C VAL A 17 9.83 -9.58 5.33
N PHE A 18 10.81 -10.33 5.81
CA PHE A 18 10.64 -11.41 6.79
C PHE A 18 10.28 -10.93 8.22
N LYS A 19 10.48 -9.64 8.50
CA LYS A 19 10.19 -9.02 9.81
C LYS A 19 8.89 -8.21 9.80
N LEU A 20 8.19 -8.19 8.66
CA LEU A 20 6.94 -7.47 8.55
C LEU A 20 5.80 -8.29 9.15
N ASP A 21 4.86 -7.62 9.78
CA ASP A 21 3.63 -8.24 10.23
C ASP A 21 2.57 -8.12 9.11
N PRO A 22 2.20 -9.23 8.43
CA PRO A 22 1.23 -9.18 7.35
C PRO A 22 -0.17 -8.75 7.82
N GLU A 23 -0.57 -9.09 9.05
CA GLU A 23 -1.89 -8.74 9.56
C GLU A 23 -2.00 -7.25 9.88
N LEU A 24 -0.95 -6.70 10.47
CA LEU A 24 -0.86 -5.26 10.73
C LEU A 24 -0.90 -4.46 9.42
N ILE A 25 -0.09 -4.86 8.43
CA ILE A 25 -0.03 -4.16 7.13
C ILE A 25 -1.38 -4.22 6.42
N GLU A 26 -2.02 -5.39 6.38
CA GLU A 26 -3.33 -5.54 5.74
C GLU A 26 -4.40 -4.67 6.43
N LYS A 27 -4.39 -4.63 7.76
CA LYS A 27 -5.25 -3.76 8.57
C LYS A 27 -5.01 -2.29 8.24
N GLU A 28 -3.75 -1.85 8.15
CA GLU A 28 -3.38 -0.47 7.83
C GLU A 28 -3.79 -0.09 6.40
N ILE A 29 -3.54 -0.96 5.40
CA ILE A 29 -4.00 -0.78 4.01
C ILE A 29 -5.52 -0.64 3.95
N LYS A 30 -6.26 -1.53 4.63
CA LYS A 30 -7.73 -1.50 4.65
C LYS A 30 -8.28 -0.21 5.28
N GLN A 31 -7.66 0.25 6.37
CA GLN A 31 -8.02 1.52 7.01
C GLN A 31 -7.74 2.71 6.10
N MET A 32 -6.59 2.74 5.42
CA MET A 32 -6.23 3.80 4.48
C MET A 32 -7.17 3.84 3.28
N ASN A 33 -7.46 2.68 2.68
CA ASN A 33 -8.38 2.58 1.55
C ASN A 33 -9.78 3.09 1.93
N SER A 34 -10.30 2.65 3.08
CA SER A 34 -11.60 3.09 3.61
C SER A 34 -11.65 4.62 3.82
N LYS A 35 -10.56 5.20 4.34
CA LYS A 35 -10.45 6.65 4.55
C LYS A 35 -10.38 7.40 3.22
N SER A 36 -9.64 6.88 2.23
CA SER A 36 -9.54 7.45 0.89
C SER A 36 -10.92 7.51 0.21
N ILE A 37 -11.63 6.38 0.17
CA ILE A 37 -12.97 6.27 -0.44
C ILE A 37 -13.96 7.24 0.21
N LYS A 38 -14.01 7.29 1.55
CA LYS A 38 -14.90 8.22 2.27
C LYS A 38 -14.59 9.68 1.92
N LEU A 39 -13.32 10.02 1.75
CA LEU A 39 -12.90 11.37 1.43
C LEU A 39 -13.20 11.74 -0.03
N THR A 40 -12.97 10.82 -0.98
CA THR A 40 -13.37 10.97 -2.39
C THR A 40 -14.87 11.20 -2.52
N ASN A 41 -15.69 10.41 -1.81
CA ASN A 41 -17.15 10.57 -1.83
C ASN A 41 -17.59 11.94 -1.27
N ARG A 42 -16.91 12.47 -0.24
CA ARG A 42 -17.20 13.81 0.30
C ARG A 42 -16.89 14.90 -0.71
N PHE A 43 -15.76 14.82 -1.42
CA PHE A 43 -15.41 15.80 -2.44
C PHE A 43 -16.38 15.75 -3.63
N ASN A 44 -16.77 14.57 -4.09
CA ASN A 44 -17.75 14.40 -5.17
C ASN A 44 -19.16 14.88 -4.75
N ALA A 45 -19.59 14.63 -3.51
CA ALA A 45 -20.86 15.16 -3.01
C ALA A 45 -20.89 16.69 -2.94
N THR A 46 -19.73 17.31 -2.65
CA THR A 46 -19.60 18.78 -2.55
C THR A 46 -19.50 19.45 -3.93
N SER A 47 -19.08 18.74 -4.97
CA SER A 47 -19.06 19.29 -6.34
C SER A 47 -20.46 19.39 -6.97
N HIS A 48 -21.41 18.52 -6.58
CA HIS A 48 -22.76 18.52 -7.16
C HIS A 48 -23.72 19.56 -6.56
N THR A 49 -23.42 20.13 -5.38
CA THR A 49 -24.31 21.11 -4.70
C THR A 49 -24.12 22.56 -5.17
N LYS A 50 -23.16 22.85 -6.06
CA LYS A 50 -22.87 24.21 -6.56
C LYS A 50 -23.17 24.45 -8.05
N ALA A 51 -24.12 23.70 -8.63
CA ALA A 51 -24.44 23.79 -10.06
C ALA A 51 -25.05 25.15 -10.52
N ASN A 52 -25.43 26.06 -9.61
CA ASN A 52 -26.00 27.37 -9.96
C ASN A 52 -25.01 28.55 -9.98
N ASP A 53 -23.74 28.35 -9.64
CA ASP A 53 -22.73 29.43 -9.72
C ASP A 53 -21.78 29.17 -10.90
N LYS A 54 -22.00 29.88 -12.01
CA LYS A 54 -21.19 29.81 -13.26
C LYS A 54 -19.75 30.33 -13.09
N ARG A 55 -19.33 30.69 -11.88
CA ARG A 55 -17.93 30.99 -11.55
C ARG A 55 -17.17 29.68 -11.37
N LYS A 56 -16.69 29.15 -12.50
CA LYS A 56 -15.66 28.11 -12.69
C LYS A 56 -14.81 27.94 -11.41
N ASN A 57 -15.14 26.96 -10.56
CA ASN A 57 -14.38 26.66 -9.34
C ASN A 57 -13.21 25.71 -9.71
N PRO A 58 -11.96 26.18 -9.80
CA PRO A 58 -10.80 25.34 -10.14
C PRO A 58 -10.29 24.55 -8.91
N THR A 59 -10.92 24.71 -7.75
CA THR A 59 -10.35 24.38 -6.44
C THR A 59 -10.49 22.92 -6.01
N VAL A 60 -11.36 22.12 -6.66
CA VAL A 60 -11.59 20.71 -6.28
C VAL A 60 -10.73 19.74 -7.09
N GLU A 61 -10.23 20.15 -8.25
CA GLU A 61 -9.47 19.27 -9.16
C GLU A 61 -8.12 18.83 -8.56
N GLY A 62 -7.38 19.74 -7.91
CA GLY A 62 -6.11 19.43 -7.27
C GLY A 62 -6.23 18.37 -6.15
N PRO A 63 -7.10 18.59 -5.15
CA PRO A 63 -7.36 17.61 -4.09
C PRO A 63 -7.87 16.25 -4.59
N LEU A 64 -8.74 16.24 -5.62
CA LEU A 64 -9.23 14.99 -6.22
C LEU A 64 -8.11 14.23 -6.95
N LYS A 65 -7.28 14.91 -7.75
CA LYS A 65 -6.12 14.28 -8.40
C LYS A 65 -5.16 13.67 -7.38
N MET A 66 -4.93 14.35 -6.26
CA MET A 66 -4.09 13.83 -5.17
C MET A 66 -4.71 12.58 -4.52
N LEU A 67 -6.04 12.53 -4.40
CA LEU A 67 -6.75 11.35 -3.88
C LEU A 67 -6.72 10.17 -4.85
N ASP A 68 -6.85 10.42 -6.14
CA ASP A 68 -6.70 9.38 -7.17
C ASP A 68 -5.29 8.80 -7.13
N TRP A 69 -4.28 9.65 -7.04
CA TRP A 69 -2.89 9.22 -6.84
C TRP A 69 -2.75 8.35 -5.58
N LEU A 70 -3.24 8.83 -4.44
CA LEU A 70 -3.17 8.09 -3.17
C LEU A 70 -3.89 6.74 -3.23
N THR A 71 -5.06 6.70 -3.86
CA THR A 71 -5.86 5.48 -4.01
C THR A 71 -5.14 4.46 -4.89
N ASN A 72 -4.50 4.91 -5.97
CA ASN A 72 -3.69 4.04 -6.83
C ASN A 72 -2.47 3.50 -6.10
N GLN A 73 -1.78 4.33 -5.32
CA GLN A 73 -0.67 3.86 -4.48
C GLN A 73 -1.14 2.79 -3.49
N ILE A 74 -2.24 3.01 -2.77
CA ILE A 74 -2.80 2.01 -1.84
C ILE A 74 -3.12 0.69 -2.56
N LYS A 75 -3.69 0.75 -3.77
CA LYS A 75 -3.97 -0.45 -4.59
C LYS A 75 -2.70 -1.19 -4.97
N ASP A 76 -1.65 -0.48 -5.40
CA ASP A 76 -0.37 -1.11 -5.73
C ASP A 76 0.24 -1.79 -4.51
N TYR A 77 0.17 -1.18 -3.33
CA TYR A 77 0.65 -1.80 -2.10
C TYR A 77 -0.11 -3.07 -1.71
N SER A 78 -1.43 -3.12 -1.97
CA SER A 78 -2.23 -4.31 -1.67
C SER A 78 -1.79 -5.56 -2.46
N LYS A 79 -1.10 -5.38 -3.60
CA LYS A 79 -0.56 -6.48 -4.40
C LYS A 79 0.58 -7.22 -3.69
N PHE A 80 1.30 -6.54 -2.80
CA PHE A 80 2.41 -7.15 -2.04
C PHE A 80 1.96 -7.89 -0.79
N THR A 81 0.73 -7.69 -0.31
CA THR A 81 0.22 -8.30 0.93
C THR A 81 0.31 -9.85 0.91
N PRO A 82 -0.09 -10.56 -0.16
CA PRO A 82 0.05 -12.01 -0.22
C PRO A 82 1.52 -12.46 -0.15
N LEU A 83 2.42 -11.72 -0.79
CA LEU A 83 3.86 -12.02 -0.74
C LEU A 83 4.38 -11.86 0.68
N ILE A 84 4.11 -10.73 1.34
CA ILE A 84 4.53 -10.49 2.72
C ILE A 84 4.04 -11.61 3.65
N ARG A 85 2.81 -12.10 3.46
CA ARG A 85 2.28 -13.23 4.23
C ARG A 85 3.06 -14.53 4.01
N VAL A 86 3.51 -14.81 2.79
CA VAL A 86 4.37 -15.97 2.50
C VAL A 86 5.74 -15.81 3.13
N PHE A 87 6.37 -14.63 2.97
CA PHE A 87 7.67 -14.32 3.54
C PHE A 87 7.69 -14.31 5.08
N SER A 88 6.56 -13.98 5.70
CA SER A 88 6.41 -13.94 7.16
C SER A 88 5.85 -15.24 7.75
N ASN A 89 5.75 -16.31 6.96
CA ASN A 89 5.20 -17.59 7.42
C ASN A 89 6.22 -18.35 8.29
N PRO A 90 5.99 -18.53 9.60
CA PRO A 90 6.92 -19.23 10.49
C PRO A 90 7.08 -20.72 10.18
N GLY A 91 6.17 -21.31 9.38
CA GLY A 91 6.29 -22.69 8.90
C GLY A 91 7.34 -22.87 7.80
N MET A 92 7.85 -21.78 7.22
CA MET A 92 8.88 -21.84 6.19
C MET A 92 10.26 -22.07 6.82
N LYS A 93 10.88 -23.19 6.46
CA LYS A 93 12.22 -23.59 6.90
C LYS A 93 13.22 -23.40 5.78
N GLU A 94 14.51 -23.45 6.11
CA GLU A 94 15.63 -23.31 5.15
C GLU A 94 15.43 -24.11 3.86
N ARG A 95 15.08 -25.40 3.95
CA ARG A 95 14.79 -26.25 2.78
C ARG A 95 13.72 -25.68 1.83
N HIS A 96 12.70 -25.00 2.35
CA HIS A 96 11.64 -24.41 1.53
C HIS A 96 12.16 -23.15 0.83
N TRP A 97 13.00 -22.36 1.52
CA TRP A 97 13.63 -21.18 0.94
C TRP A 97 14.67 -21.53 -0.13
N SER A 98 15.39 -22.64 0.02
CA SER A 98 16.26 -23.19 -1.02
C SER A 98 15.48 -23.53 -2.28
N GLN A 99 14.31 -24.16 -2.15
CA GLN A 99 13.44 -24.46 -3.30
C GLN A 99 12.94 -23.17 -3.96
N VAL A 100 12.47 -22.19 -3.18
CA VAL A 100 12.04 -20.88 -3.72
C VAL A 100 13.19 -20.23 -4.48
N SER A 101 14.41 -20.29 -3.95
CA SER A 101 15.59 -19.72 -4.61
C SER A 101 15.93 -20.41 -5.92
N GLU A 102 15.78 -21.73 -5.97
CA GLU A 102 15.98 -22.53 -7.19
C GLU A 102 14.94 -22.18 -8.27
N TYR A 103 13.66 -22.12 -7.90
CA TYR A 103 12.57 -21.79 -8.83
C TYR A 103 12.62 -20.35 -9.35
N THR A 104 13.02 -19.40 -8.51
CA THR A 104 13.03 -17.98 -8.87
C THR A 104 14.37 -17.52 -9.45
N HIS A 105 15.41 -18.36 -9.37
CA HIS A 105 16.80 -18.02 -9.66
C HIS A 105 17.28 -16.77 -8.89
N PHE A 106 16.66 -16.49 -7.74
CA PHE A 106 16.95 -15.36 -6.88
C PHE A 106 17.23 -15.87 -5.47
N PRO A 107 18.37 -15.51 -4.84
CA PRO A 107 18.68 -16.01 -3.50
C PRO A 107 17.70 -15.41 -2.50
N VAL A 108 16.84 -16.26 -1.94
CA VAL A 108 15.87 -15.92 -0.90
C VAL A 108 16.26 -16.62 0.39
N ASN A 109 16.68 -15.87 1.41
CA ASN A 109 16.78 -16.40 2.77
C ASN A 109 16.28 -15.40 3.84
N PRO A 110 15.83 -15.88 5.01
CA PRO A 110 15.35 -15.01 6.10
C PRO A 110 16.41 -14.12 6.75
N ASP A 111 17.69 -14.51 6.67
CA ASP A 111 18.82 -13.78 7.26
C ASP A 111 19.26 -12.58 6.40
N GLN A 112 18.79 -12.51 5.16
CA GLN A 112 19.05 -11.44 4.22
C GLN A 112 18.16 -10.24 4.51
N ASN A 113 18.75 -9.06 4.34
CA ASN A 113 18.01 -7.81 4.27
C ASN A 113 17.35 -7.68 2.89
N LEU A 114 16.31 -8.48 2.67
CA LEU A 114 15.43 -8.41 1.51
C LEU A 114 14.27 -7.47 1.80
N TYR A 115 13.98 -6.54 0.91
CA TYR A 115 12.97 -5.49 1.09
C TYR A 115 11.89 -5.62 0.02
N ILE A 116 10.66 -5.15 0.32
CA ILE A 116 9.52 -5.22 -0.61
C ILE A 116 9.85 -4.63 -1.99
N ARG A 117 10.66 -3.55 -2.06
CA ARG A 117 11.04 -2.91 -3.33
C ARG A 117 11.96 -3.76 -4.23
N LYS A 118 12.56 -4.81 -3.69
CA LYS A 118 13.46 -5.71 -4.42
C LYS A 118 12.76 -7.01 -4.85
N LEU A 119 11.50 -7.20 -4.43
CA LEU A 119 10.61 -8.27 -4.87
C LEU A 119 9.84 -7.82 -6.11
#